data_AF-H9F3P6-F1
#
_entry.id   AF-H9F3P6-F1
#
_cell.length_a   1.000
_cell.length_b   1.000
_cell.length_c   1.000
_cell.angle_alpha   90.00
_cell.angle_beta   90.00
_cell.angle_gamma   90.00
#
_symmetry.space_group_name_H-M   'P 1'
#
loop_
_entity.id
_entity.type
_entity.pdbx_description
1 polymer ?
#
loop_
_entity_poly.entity_id
_entity_poly.type
_entity_poly.pdbx_seq_one_letter_code
_entity_poly.pdbx_strand_id
1 'polypeptide(L)'
;RARPPPRREPGPWWPDPEDLLTQRWQLGPRYAAKQFARYGAASGVAPGSLWPSPEQLRELEAEEREWYPSLATMQESLRVKHLAEEQKRQEREQHIAECMAKMPQMIVNWRQQQRERWEKAQADKERRARLQAEAQELLGYQVDPKSARFQELLQDLEKKERKRLKEEKQRQKQEARAAALAAAAAQDPAASGAPSS
;
A
#
# COMPACT_ATOMS: atom_id res chain seq x y z
N ARG A 1 55.10 43.14 56.87
CA ARG A 1 53.73 43.61 56.57
C ARG A 1 53.18 42.79 55.41
N ALA A 2 52.00 42.18 55.55
CA ALA A 2 51.39 41.41 54.45
C ALA A 2 50.95 42.33 53.30
N ARG A 3 50.97 41.82 52.08
CA ARG A 3 50.40 42.52 50.92
C ARG A 3 48.87 42.63 51.09
N PRO A 4 48.23 43.67 50.53
CA PRO A 4 46.78 43.74 50.53
C PRO A 4 46.19 42.52 49.80
N PRO A 5 45.01 42.03 50.24
CA PRO A 5 44.35 40.92 49.56
C PRO A 5 43.87 41.35 48.16
N PRO A 6 43.93 40.47 47.15
CA PRO A 6 43.40 40.77 45.83
C PRO A 6 41.88 40.93 45.91
N ARG A 7 41.37 42.04 45.39
CA ARG A 7 39.93 42.33 45.29
C ARG A 7 39.54 42.40 43.83
N ARG A 8 38.30 42.04 43.53
CA ARG A 8 37.71 42.28 42.22
C ARG A 8 37.45 43.79 42.05
N GLU A 9 37.67 44.29 40.84
CA GLU A 9 37.37 45.67 40.51
C GLU A 9 35.86 45.97 40.69
N PRO A 10 35.52 47.04 41.41
CA PRO A 10 34.13 47.35 41.77
C PRO A 10 33.33 47.97 40.61
N GLY A 11 33.98 48.50 39.59
CA GLY A 11 33.34 49.19 38.47
C GLY A 11 33.07 48.30 37.24
N PRO A 12 32.31 48.81 36.26
CA PRO A 12 32.20 48.20 34.94
C PRO A 12 33.56 48.26 34.22
N TRP A 13 33.89 47.19 33.50
CA TRP A 13 35.09 47.13 32.65
C TRP A 13 34.72 47.42 31.20
N TRP A 14 35.40 48.37 30.56
CA TRP A 14 35.22 48.74 29.16
C TRP A 14 36.57 48.64 28.44
N PRO A 15 36.80 47.60 27.63
CA PRO A 15 38.06 47.45 26.92
C PRO A 15 38.17 48.43 25.75
N ASP A 16 39.40 48.75 25.35
CA ASP A 16 39.65 49.61 24.20
C ASP A 16 39.22 48.91 22.90
N PRO A 17 38.40 49.56 22.06
CA PRO A 17 37.89 48.95 20.82
C PRO A 17 38.96 48.82 19.73
N GLU A 18 40.00 49.65 19.77
CA GLU A 18 41.10 49.66 18.81
C GLU A 18 42.24 48.69 19.18
N ASP A 19 42.20 48.10 20.38
CA ASP A 19 43.20 47.11 20.81
C ASP A 19 42.92 45.74 20.16
N LEU A 20 43.92 45.22 19.46
CA LEU A 20 43.86 43.92 18.78
C LEU A 20 43.79 42.73 19.76
N LEU A 21 44.21 42.92 21.01
CA LEU A 21 44.11 41.90 22.06
C LEU A 21 42.70 41.81 22.65
N THR A 22 41.85 42.80 22.39
CA THR A 22 40.46 42.81 22.87
C THR A 22 39.65 41.74 22.16
N GLN A 23 38.99 40.90 22.96
CA GLN A 23 38.15 39.84 22.43
C GLN A 23 36.85 40.42 21.83
N ARG A 24 36.51 40.03 20.59
CA ARG A 24 35.35 40.58 19.85
C ARG A 24 34.02 40.52 20.61
N TRP A 25 33.81 39.50 21.45
CA TRP A 25 32.58 39.36 22.23
C TRP A 25 32.42 40.43 23.33
N GLN A 26 33.50 41.10 23.75
CA GLN A 26 33.47 42.18 24.74
C GLN A 26 33.06 43.52 24.12
N LEU A 27 33.20 43.66 22.80
CA LEU A 27 32.86 44.88 22.07
C LEU A 27 31.38 44.93 21.65
N GLY A 28 30.68 43.79 21.70
CA GLY A 28 29.30 43.69 21.24
C GLY A 28 28.25 44.24 22.24
N PRO A 29 27.03 44.54 21.75
CA PRO A 29 25.93 45.05 22.59
C PRO A 29 25.53 44.06 23.70
N ARG A 30 25.76 42.76 23.49
CA ARG A 30 25.55 41.71 24.49
C ARG A 30 26.43 41.90 25.73
N TYR A 31 27.67 42.36 25.56
CA TYR A 31 28.57 42.65 26.68
C TYR A 31 28.10 43.89 27.44
N ALA A 32 27.72 44.94 26.72
CA ALA A 32 27.18 46.16 27.33
C ALA A 32 25.90 45.87 28.14
N ALA A 33 24.97 45.09 27.60
CA ALA A 33 23.78 44.64 28.32
C ALA A 33 24.13 43.84 29.59
N LYS A 34 25.18 43.01 29.53
CA LYS A 34 25.67 42.27 30.71
C LYS A 34 26.27 43.18 31.77
N GLN A 35 27.00 44.24 31.39
CA GLN A 35 27.52 45.23 32.34
C GLN A 35 26.38 46.03 32.97
N PHE A 36 25.39 46.43 32.18
CA PHE A 36 24.18 47.10 32.67
C PHE A 36 23.38 46.24 33.65
N ALA A 37 23.17 44.96 33.36
CA ALA A 37 22.47 44.06 34.28
C ALA A 37 23.22 43.86 35.61
N ARG A 38 24.55 43.98 35.63
CA ARG A 38 25.39 43.78 36.83
C ARG A 38 25.55 45.03 37.68
N TYR A 39 25.74 46.18 37.03
CA TYR A 39 26.08 47.45 37.70
C TYR A 39 24.93 48.48 37.60
N GLY A 40 23.82 48.12 36.97
CA GLY A 40 22.67 49.00 36.77
C GLY A 40 23.00 50.21 35.90
N ALA A 41 22.31 51.32 36.16
CA ALA A 41 22.54 52.60 35.47
C ALA A 41 23.96 53.17 35.69
N ALA A 42 24.67 52.75 36.75
CA ALA A 42 26.05 53.16 36.99
C ALA A 42 27.03 52.63 35.92
N SER A 43 26.62 51.66 35.10
CA SER A 43 27.38 51.19 33.95
C SER A 43 27.51 52.21 32.81
N GLY A 44 26.64 53.23 32.76
CA GLY A 44 26.61 54.24 31.70
C GLY A 44 26.01 53.78 30.36
N VAL A 45 25.48 52.55 30.29
CA VAL A 45 24.81 52.05 29.08
C VAL A 45 23.40 52.64 28.99
N ALA A 46 23.03 53.15 27.82
CA ALA A 46 21.69 53.65 27.55
C ALA A 46 20.66 52.51 27.60
N PRO A 47 19.63 52.55 28.47
CA PRO A 47 18.63 51.48 28.55
C PRO A 47 17.90 51.25 27.21
N GLY A 48 17.76 52.31 26.39
CA GLY A 48 17.17 52.28 25.06
C GLY A 48 17.81 51.27 24.10
N SER A 49 19.12 51.03 24.22
CA SER A 49 19.85 50.11 23.34
C SER A 49 19.70 48.63 23.73
N LEU A 50 18.98 48.33 24.82
CA LEU A 50 18.73 46.96 25.26
C LEU A 50 17.56 46.33 24.51
N TRP A 51 16.64 47.15 24.00
CA TRP A 51 15.57 46.68 23.13
C TRP A 51 16.09 46.47 21.71
N PRO A 52 15.51 45.52 20.96
CA PRO A 52 15.85 45.31 19.56
C PRO A 52 15.66 46.59 18.74
N SER A 53 16.50 46.77 17.72
CA SER A 53 16.26 47.82 16.73
C SER A 53 14.98 47.52 15.93
N PRO A 54 14.35 48.52 15.29
CA PRO A 54 13.18 48.28 14.45
C PRO A 54 13.43 47.28 13.30
N GLU A 55 14.66 47.16 12.81
CA GLU A 55 15.05 46.18 11.80
C GLU A 55 15.07 44.76 12.38
N GLN A 56 15.77 44.58 13.52
CA GLN A 56 15.81 43.31 14.23
C GLN A 56 14.42 42.85 14.68
N LEU A 57 13.56 43.78 15.10
CA LEU A 57 12.19 43.48 15.48
C LEU A 57 11.37 42.93 14.31
N ARG A 58 11.52 43.51 13.11
CA ARG A 58 10.83 43.01 11.90
C ARG A 58 11.32 41.63 11.49
N GLU A 59 12.62 41.37 11.59
CA GLU A 59 13.19 40.04 11.33
C GLU A 59 12.64 39.01 12.31
N LEU A 60 12.64 39.33 13.61
CA LEU A 60 12.08 38.47 14.65
C LEU A 60 10.58 38.21 14.45
N GLU A 61 9.79 39.23 14.11
CA GLU A 61 8.36 39.06 13.81
C GLU A 61 8.13 38.19 12.57
N ALA A 62 8.97 38.31 11.54
CA ALA A 62 8.87 37.51 10.33
C ALA A 62 9.22 36.04 10.61
N GLU A 63 10.29 35.79 11.35
CA GLU A 63 10.67 34.45 11.82
C GLU A 63 9.55 33.85 12.69
N GLU A 64 8.98 34.64 13.61
CA GLU A 64 7.91 34.15 14.47
C GLU A 64 6.66 33.78 13.68
N ARG A 65 6.25 34.61 12.71
CA ARG A 65 5.09 34.32 11.86
C ARG A 65 5.29 33.09 10.99
N GLU A 66 6.50 32.84 10.52
CA GLU A 66 6.82 31.68 9.69
C GLU A 66 6.83 30.38 10.50
N TRP A 67 7.50 30.38 11.66
CA TRP A 67 7.74 29.16 12.43
C TRP A 67 6.70 28.88 13.51
N TYR A 68 6.07 29.92 14.06
CA TYR A 68 5.08 29.83 15.13
C TYR A 68 3.71 30.29 14.64
N PRO A 69 2.95 29.40 13.98
CA PRO A 69 1.63 29.74 13.48
C PRO A 69 0.66 30.08 14.63
N SER A 70 -0.41 30.78 14.29
CA SER A 70 -1.45 31.12 15.25
C SER A 70 -2.16 29.87 15.79
N LEU A 71 -2.72 29.97 17.01
CA LEU A 71 -3.49 28.90 17.62
C LEU A 71 -4.68 28.46 16.75
N ALA A 72 -5.36 29.42 16.10
CA ALA A 72 -6.48 29.12 15.21
C ALA A 72 -6.04 28.24 14.03
N THR A 73 -4.92 28.59 13.39
CA THR A 73 -4.33 27.80 12.29
C THR A 73 -3.99 26.37 12.74
N MET A 74 -3.45 26.21 13.94
CA MET A 74 -3.16 24.88 14.50
C MET A 74 -4.44 24.07 14.72
N GLN A 75 -5.47 24.67 15.33
CA GLN A 75 -6.75 24.00 15.58
C GLN A 75 -7.44 23.57 14.28
N GLU A 76 -7.44 24.43 13.26
CA GLU A 76 -7.98 24.10 11.93
C GLU A 76 -7.20 22.95 11.29
N SER A 77 -5.87 22.99 11.35
CA SER A 77 -5.03 21.91 10.79
C SER A 77 -5.32 20.55 11.44
N LEU A 78 -5.53 20.53 12.77
CA LEU A 78 -5.89 19.32 13.50
C LEU A 78 -7.29 18.84 13.13
N ARG A 79 -8.24 19.75 13.02
CA ARG A 79 -9.61 19.43 12.60
C ARG A 79 -9.62 18.79 11.21
N VAL A 80 -8.88 19.36 10.25
CA VAL A 80 -8.78 18.81 8.88
C VAL A 80 -8.15 17.42 8.89
N LYS A 81 -7.06 17.22 9.64
CA LYS A 81 -6.41 15.91 9.78
C LYS A 81 -7.36 14.87 10.36
N HIS A 82 -8.07 15.21 11.44
CA HIS A 82 -9.04 14.33 12.08
C HIS A 82 -10.15 13.91 11.11
N LEU A 83 -10.75 14.86 10.39
CA LEU A 83 -11.80 14.56 9.42
C LEU A 83 -11.29 13.65 8.29
N ALA A 84 -10.07 13.87 7.80
CA ALA A 84 -9.48 13.02 6.77
C ALA A 84 -9.21 11.59 7.27
N GLU A 85 -8.78 11.44 8.53
CA GLU A 85 -8.59 10.13 9.18
C GLU A 85 -9.93 9.40 9.37
N GLU A 86 -10.96 10.11 9.82
CA GLU A 86 -12.30 9.56 9.97
C GLU A 86 -12.89 9.11 8.63
N GLN A 87 -12.74 9.91 7.57
CA GLN A 87 -13.18 9.54 6.23
C GLN A 87 -12.48 8.28 5.73
N LYS A 88 -11.14 8.21 5.84
CA LYS A 88 -10.38 7.01 5.47
C LYS A 88 -10.80 5.79 6.27
N ARG A 89 -11.09 5.96 7.56
CA ARG A 89 -11.59 4.89 8.42
C ARG A 89 -12.95 4.41 7.95
N GLN A 90 -13.88 5.31 7.66
CA GLN A 90 -15.21 4.98 7.17
C GLN A 90 -15.16 4.27 5.82
N GLU A 91 -14.37 4.77 4.86
CA GLU A 91 -14.17 4.13 3.55
C GLU A 91 -13.63 2.71 3.70
N ARG A 92 -12.64 2.52 4.59
CA ARG A 92 -12.08 1.20 4.89
C ARG A 92 -13.14 0.28 5.51
N GLU A 93 -13.92 0.76 6.47
CA GLU A 93 -14.97 -0.02 7.12
C GLU A 93 -16.08 -0.40 6.13
N GLN A 94 -16.49 0.51 5.25
CA GLN A 94 -17.45 0.26 4.17
C GLN A 94 -16.92 -0.80 3.20
N HIS A 95 -15.67 -0.67 2.76
CA HIS A 95 -15.06 -1.64 1.86
C HIS A 95 -14.95 -3.05 2.49
N ILE A 96 -14.59 -3.12 3.78
CA ILE A 96 -14.58 -4.39 4.51
C ILE A 96 -16.00 -4.95 4.59
N ALA A 97 -17.01 -4.14 4.90
CA ALA A 97 -18.40 -4.58 4.98
C ALA A 97 -18.90 -5.15 3.64
N GLU A 98 -18.61 -4.49 2.52
CA GLU A 98 -18.95 -4.96 1.17
C GLU A 98 -18.27 -6.29 0.83
N CYS A 99 -16.97 -6.43 1.15
CA CYS A 99 -16.24 -7.66 0.95
C CYS A 99 -16.80 -8.81 1.81
N MET A 100 -17.09 -8.51 3.08
CA MET A 100 -17.69 -9.48 4.01
C MET A 100 -19.08 -9.92 3.58
N ALA A 101 -19.88 -9.03 2.98
CA ALA A 101 -21.19 -9.39 2.43
C ALA A 101 -21.08 -10.35 1.23
N LYS A 102 -20.04 -10.23 0.40
CA LYS A 102 -19.78 -11.12 -0.75
C LYS A 102 -19.15 -12.46 -0.35
N MET A 103 -18.53 -12.53 0.82
CA MET A 103 -17.74 -13.68 1.26
C MET A 103 -18.53 -14.99 1.35
N PRO A 104 -19.78 -15.05 1.87
CA PRO A 104 -20.54 -16.30 1.95
C PRO A 104 -20.74 -16.99 0.60
N GLN A 105 -21.07 -16.21 -0.44
CA GLN A 105 -21.24 -16.75 -1.80
C GLN A 105 -19.91 -17.26 -2.36
N MET A 106 -18.81 -16.53 -2.12
CA MET A 106 -17.47 -16.96 -2.54
C MET A 106 -17.04 -18.26 -1.85
N ILE A 107 -17.37 -18.46 -0.57
CA ILE A 107 -17.09 -19.71 0.15
C ILE A 107 -17.84 -20.87 -0.49
N VAL A 108 -19.13 -20.70 -0.82
CA VAL A 108 -19.94 -21.75 -1.46
C VAL A 108 -19.34 -22.12 -2.81
N ASN A 109 -19.05 -21.14 -3.65
CA ASN A 109 -18.45 -21.36 -4.97
C ASN A 109 -17.09 -22.08 -4.86
N TRP A 110 -16.25 -21.69 -3.90
CA TRP A 110 -14.96 -22.34 -3.67
C TRP A 110 -15.13 -23.80 -3.23
N ARG A 111 -16.05 -24.08 -2.31
CA ARG A 111 -16.34 -25.47 -1.87
C ARG A 111 -16.87 -26.33 -3.02
N GLN A 112 -17.72 -25.79 -3.89
CA GLN A 112 -18.19 -26.48 -5.09
C GLN A 112 -17.02 -26.81 -6.02
N GLN A 113 -16.15 -25.84 -6.30
CA GLN A 113 -14.96 -26.07 -7.12
C GLN A 113 -14.02 -27.13 -6.53
N GLN A 114 -13.87 -27.17 -5.20
CA GLN A 114 -13.08 -28.23 -4.55
C GLN A 114 -13.70 -29.62 -4.75
N ARG A 115 -15.03 -29.73 -4.63
CA ARG A 115 -15.74 -31.00 -4.88
C ARG A 115 -15.61 -31.44 -6.33
N GLU A 116 -15.85 -30.55 -7.28
CA GLU A 116 -15.69 -30.85 -8.72
C GLU A 116 -14.26 -31.29 -9.06
N ARG A 117 -13.25 -30.66 -8.45
CA ARG A 117 -11.85 -31.07 -8.63
C ARG A 117 -11.58 -32.45 -8.06
N TRP A 118 -12.14 -32.75 -6.89
CA TRP A 118 -12.02 -34.06 -6.25
C TRP A 118 -12.72 -35.15 -7.09
N GLU A 119 -13.93 -34.89 -7.57
CA GLU A 119 -14.68 -35.81 -8.44
C GLU A 119 -13.94 -36.06 -9.75
N LYS A 120 -13.40 -35.02 -10.39
CA LYS A 120 -12.55 -35.17 -11.59
C LYS A 120 -11.30 -36.00 -11.30
N ALA A 121 -10.65 -35.77 -10.16
CA ALA A 121 -9.49 -36.56 -9.76
C ALA A 121 -9.83 -38.04 -9.50
N GLN A 122 -10.98 -38.34 -8.90
CA GLN A 122 -11.45 -39.72 -8.73
C GLN A 122 -11.80 -40.36 -10.08
N ALA A 123 -12.53 -39.65 -10.95
CA ALA A 123 -12.86 -40.14 -12.29
C ALA A 123 -11.60 -40.41 -13.12
N ASP A 124 -10.58 -39.54 -13.04
CA ASP A 124 -9.29 -39.76 -13.70
C ASP A 124 -8.53 -40.94 -13.09
N LYS A 125 -8.62 -41.15 -11.77
CA LYS A 125 -8.02 -42.32 -11.10
C LYS A 125 -8.69 -43.61 -11.54
N GLU A 126 -10.02 -43.65 -11.57
CA GLU A 126 -10.80 -44.80 -12.05
C GLU A 126 -10.53 -45.07 -13.53
N ARG A 127 -10.50 -44.02 -14.37
CA ARG A 127 -10.17 -44.15 -15.78
C ARG A 127 -8.77 -44.74 -15.99
N ARG A 128 -7.77 -44.24 -15.24
CA ARG A 128 -6.41 -44.81 -15.28
C ARG A 128 -6.40 -46.26 -14.82
N ALA A 129 -7.15 -46.62 -13.78
CA ALA A 129 -7.27 -47.99 -13.31
C ALA A 129 -7.90 -48.92 -14.37
N ARG A 130 -8.94 -48.45 -15.09
CA ARG A 130 -9.55 -49.21 -16.20
C ARG A 130 -8.56 -49.45 -17.34
N LEU A 131 -7.86 -48.41 -17.78
CA LEU A 131 -6.83 -48.53 -18.81
C LEU A 131 -5.68 -49.45 -18.38
N GLN A 132 -5.32 -49.43 -17.10
CA GLN A 132 -4.34 -50.36 -16.53
C GLN A 132 -4.84 -51.80 -16.55
N ALA A 133 -6.11 -52.06 -16.23
CA ALA A 133 -6.70 -53.39 -16.31
C ALA A 133 -6.76 -53.91 -17.75
N GLU A 134 -7.20 -53.08 -18.71
CA GLU A 134 -7.22 -53.45 -20.14
C GLU A 134 -5.82 -53.77 -20.67
N ALA A 135 -4.80 -52.99 -20.28
CA ALA A 135 -3.42 -53.28 -20.63
C ALA A 135 -2.90 -54.58 -20.00
N GLN A 136 -3.32 -54.90 -18.76
CA GLN A 136 -2.98 -56.14 -18.07
C GLN A 136 -3.65 -57.35 -18.71
N GLU A 137 -4.88 -57.23 -19.21
CA GLU A 137 -5.57 -58.31 -19.93
C GLU A 137 -4.88 -58.63 -21.27
N LEU A 138 -4.39 -57.62 -21.99
CA LEU A 138 -3.71 -57.80 -23.29
C LEU A 138 -2.29 -58.36 -23.18
N LEU A 139 -1.55 -57.99 -22.12
CA LEU A 139 -0.16 -58.43 -21.91
C LEU A 139 -0.05 -59.64 -20.96
N GLY A 140 -1.09 -59.92 -20.19
CA GLY A 140 -1.15 -60.97 -19.17
C GLY A 140 -0.76 -60.49 -17.77
N TYR A 141 -1.30 -61.15 -16.73
CA TYR A 141 -1.14 -60.80 -15.31
C TYR A 141 0.29 -60.93 -14.75
N GLN A 142 1.22 -61.53 -15.50
CA GLN A 142 2.62 -61.76 -15.07
C GLN A 142 3.58 -60.62 -15.47
N VAL A 143 3.07 -59.53 -16.07
CA VAL A 143 3.89 -58.40 -16.53
C VAL A 143 3.91 -57.27 -15.51
N ASP A 144 5.11 -56.83 -15.13
CA ASP A 144 5.28 -55.75 -14.18
C ASP A 144 4.72 -54.42 -14.71
N PRO A 145 3.90 -53.69 -13.92
CA PRO A 145 3.34 -52.38 -14.30
C PRO A 145 4.39 -51.28 -14.58
N LYS A 146 5.65 -51.49 -14.16
CA LYS A 146 6.76 -50.56 -14.38
C LYS A 146 7.56 -50.87 -15.65
N SER A 147 7.26 -51.96 -16.35
CA SER A 147 7.98 -52.36 -17.56
C SER A 147 7.74 -51.37 -18.71
N ALA A 148 8.76 -51.17 -19.56
CA ALA A 148 8.70 -50.24 -20.69
C ALA A 148 7.58 -50.59 -21.69
N ARG A 149 7.41 -51.89 -21.98
CA ARG A 149 6.35 -52.39 -22.89
C ARG A 149 4.94 -52.09 -22.38
N PHE A 150 4.70 -52.17 -21.07
CA PHE A 150 3.42 -51.85 -20.46
C PHE A 150 3.11 -50.35 -20.53
N GLN A 151 4.13 -49.50 -20.30
CA GLN A 151 3.99 -48.06 -20.40
C GLN A 151 3.71 -47.59 -21.84
N GLU A 152 4.37 -48.18 -22.84
CA GLU A 152 4.12 -47.90 -24.25
C GLU A 152 2.69 -48.26 -24.65
N LEU A 153 2.22 -49.46 -24.27
CA LEU A 153 0.87 -49.91 -24.58
C LEU A 153 -0.20 -49.06 -23.89
N LEU A 154 0.01 -48.68 -22.62
CA LEU A 154 -0.87 -47.73 -21.93
C LEU A 154 -0.94 -46.37 -22.61
N GLN A 155 0.21 -45.82 -23.04
CA GLN A 155 0.24 -44.55 -23.75
C GLN A 155 -0.52 -44.64 -25.08
N ASP A 156 -0.48 -45.76 -25.77
CA ASP A 156 -1.19 -45.95 -27.03
C ASP A 156 -2.70 -46.12 -26.83
N LEU A 157 -3.14 -46.80 -25.77
CA LEU A 157 -4.55 -46.85 -25.37
C LEU A 157 -5.06 -45.46 -24.94
N GLU A 158 -4.30 -44.72 -24.13
CA GLU A 158 -4.63 -43.33 -23.78
C GLU A 158 -4.75 -42.42 -25.02
N LYS A 159 -3.83 -42.55 -25.99
CA LYS A 159 -3.89 -41.78 -27.24
C LYS A 159 -5.14 -42.11 -28.04
N LYS A 160 -5.52 -43.41 -28.13
CA LYS A 160 -6.73 -43.85 -28.83
C LYS A 160 -8.00 -43.32 -28.16
N GLU A 161 -8.12 -43.41 -26.84
CA GLU A 161 -9.25 -42.83 -26.11
C GLU A 161 -9.32 -41.30 -26.23
N ARG A 162 -8.19 -40.61 -26.12
CA ARG A 162 -8.13 -39.15 -26.28
C ARG A 162 -8.57 -38.72 -27.68
N LYS A 163 -8.28 -39.49 -28.72
CA LYS A 163 -8.77 -39.25 -30.09
C LYS A 163 -10.28 -39.44 -30.18
N ARG A 164 -10.81 -40.56 -29.68
CA ARG A 164 -12.25 -40.85 -29.64
C ARG A 164 -13.05 -39.75 -28.91
N LEU A 165 -12.61 -39.37 -27.71
CA LEU A 165 -13.25 -38.30 -26.93
C LEU A 165 -13.20 -36.93 -27.61
N LYS A 166 -12.14 -36.64 -28.40
CA LYS A 166 -12.04 -35.39 -29.16
C LYS A 166 -13.02 -35.39 -30.34
N GLU A 167 -13.12 -36.50 -31.06
CA GLU A 167 -14.04 -36.67 -32.19
C GLU A 167 -15.49 -36.62 -31.73
N GLU A 168 -15.84 -37.28 -30.63
CA GLU A 168 -17.17 -37.23 -30.01
C GLU A 168 -17.51 -35.81 -29.54
N LYS A 169 -16.57 -35.10 -28.89
CA LYS A 169 -16.77 -33.68 -28.53
C LYS A 169 -16.93 -32.78 -29.76
N GLN A 170 -16.26 -33.08 -30.86
CA GLN A 170 -16.41 -32.34 -32.11
C GLN A 170 -17.78 -32.60 -32.75
N ARG A 171 -18.24 -33.85 -32.79
CA ARG A 171 -19.58 -34.24 -33.27
C ARG A 171 -20.69 -33.60 -32.43
N GLN A 172 -20.62 -33.69 -31.11
CA GLN A 172 -21.58 -33.04 -30.20
C GLN A 172 -21.61 -31.52 -30.37
N LYS A 173 -20.46 -30.87 -30.61
CA LYS A 173 -20.42 -29.43 -30.92
C LYS A 173 -21.05 -29.09 -32.27
N GLN A 174 -20.85 -29.94 -33.29
CA GLN A 174 -21.46 -29.77 -34.60
C GLN A 174 -22.98 -29.98 -34.53
N GLU A 175 -23.43 -31.01 -33.80
CA GLU A 175 -24.84 -31.29 -33.55
C GLU A 175 -25.51 -30.18 -32.73
N ALA A 176 -24.87 -29.67 -31.67
CA ALA A 176 -25.39 -28.53 -30.90
C ALA A 176 -25.49 -27.24 -31.73
N ARG A 177 -24.54 -27.02 -32.65
CA ARG A 177 -24.60 -25.89 -33.60
C ARG A 177 -25.71 -26.08 -34.64
N ALA A 178 -25.86 -27.29 -35.18
CA ALA A 178 -26.93 -27.61 -36.11
C ALA A 178 -28.31 -27.50 -35.44
N ALA A 179 -28.45 -27.94 -34.18
CA ALA A 179 -29.66 -27.80 -33.39
C ALA A 179 -29.96 -26.33 -33.04
N ALA A 180 -28.95 -25.52 -32.73
CA ALA A 180 -29.12 -24.07 -32.52
C ALA A 180 -29.55 -23.35 -33.82
N LEU A 181 -29.00 -23.75 -34.98
CA LEU A 181 -29.41 -23.22 -36.29
C LEU A 181 -30.83 -23.67 -36.69
N ALA A 182 -31.21 -24.92 -36.39
CA ALA A 182 -32.56 -25.42 -36.62
C ALA A 182 -33.59 -24.78 -35.66
N ALA A 183 -33.22 -24.54 -34.39
CA ALA A 183 -34.06 -23.81 -33.45
C ALA A 183 -34.22 -22.33 -33.82
N ALA A 184 -33.17 -21.69 -34.35
CA ALA A 184 -33.26 -20.35 -34.93
C ALA A 184 -34.15 -20.32 -36.19
N ALA A 185 -34.02 -21.30 -37.09
CA ALA A 185 -34.86 -21.40 -38.29
C ALA A 185 -36.34 -21.74 -38.00
N ALA A 186 -36.63 -22.46 -36.91
CA ALA A 186 -37.98 -22.76 -36.47
C ALA A 186 -38.69 -21.57 -35.76
N GLN A 187 -37.93 -20.58 -35.29
CA GLN A 187 -38.47 -19.32 -34.76
C GLN A 187 -38.79 -18.29 -35.87
N ASP A 188 -38.35 -18.53 -37.12
CA ASP A 188 -38.62 -17.71 -38.30
C ASP A 188 -39.46 -18.42 -39.39
N PRO A 189 -40.74 -18.76 -39.09
CA PRO A 189 -41.75 -18.71 -40.15
C PRO A 189 -43.07 -18.08 -39.65
N ALA A 190 -43.03 -16.88 -39.06
CA ALA A 190 -44.26 -16.13 -38.72
C ALA A 190 -44.19 -14.62 -38.99
N ALA A 191 -43.19 -14.11 -39.72
CA ALA A 191 -43.07 -12.69 -40.06
C ALA A 191 -42.71 -12.45 -41.54
N SER A 192 -43.47 -13.05 -42.46
CA SER A 192 -43.45 -12.62 -43.87
C SER A 192 -44.80 -12.85 -44.54
N GLY A 193 -45.76 -11.98 -44.27
CA GLY A 193 -47.06 -12.03 -44.93
C GLY A 193 -47.98 -10.86 -44.62
N ALA A 194 -47.60 -9.64 -45.00
CA ALA A 194 -48.55 -8.59 -45.41
C ALA A 194 -47.81 -7.37 -46.00
N PRO A 195 -47.96 -7.10 -47.32
CA PRO A 195 -47.82 -5.76 -47.87
C PRO A 195 -49.22 -5.20 -48.19
N SER A 196 -49.63 -4.15 -47.49
CA SER A 196 -50.75 -3.26 -47.79
C SER A 196 -50.63 -2.06 -46.85
N SER A 197 -50.89 -0.81 -47.18
CA SER A 197 -51.24 -0.07 -48.39
C SER A 197 -51.09 1.40 -48.02
#